data_AF-A0A8J6PEL1-F1
#
_entry.id   AF-A0A8J6PEL1-F1
#
_cell.length_a   1.000
_cell.length_b   1.000
_cell.length_c   1.000
_cell.angle_alpha   90.00
_cell.angle_beta   90.00
_cell.angle_gamma   90.00
#
_symmetry.space_group_name_H-M   'P 1'
#
loop_
_entity.id
_entity.type
_entity.pdbx_description
1 polymer ?
#
loop_
_entity_poly.entity_id
_entity_poly.type
_entity_poly.pdbx_seq_one_letter_code
_entity_poly.pdbx_strand_id
1 'polypeptide(L)' 'MKKFHPFFSIGTIGMVVAACLHIFLAWGLSLTGVHMSFMVLYTLFSGFLMMGVALTLKAQKEAN' A
#
# COMPACT_ATOMS: atom_id res chain seq x y z
N MET A 1 -12.07 12.93 14.51
CA MET A 1 -11.12 12.35 13.53
C MET A 1 -11.67 11.01 13.06
N LYS A 2 -12.06 10.88 11.78
CA LYS A 2 -12.51 9.58 11.21
C LYS A 2 -11.33 8.60 11.29
N LYS A 3 -11.44 7.57 12.12
CA LYS A 3 -10.41 6.52 12.22
C LYS A 3 -10.51 5.64 10.97
N PHE A 4 -9.53 5.75 10.08
CA PHE A 4 -9.35 4.77 9.01
C PHE A 4 -9.00 3.41 9.61
N HIS A 5 -9.48 2.34 8.96
CA HIS A 5 -9.17 0.99 9.41
C HIS A 5 -7.64 0.76 9.37
N PRO A 6 -7.05 0.04 10.35
CA PRO A 6 -5.62 -0.24 10.40
C PRO A 6 -5.03 -0.78 9.08
N PHE A 7 -5.79 -1.61 8.35
CA PHE A 7 -5.40 -2.11 7.03
C PHE A 7 -5.14 -1.00 6.00
N PHE A 8 -5.89 0.10 6.05
CA PHE A 8 -5.62 1.26 5.19
C PHE A 8 -4.27 1.88 5.52
N SER A 9 -3.99 2.08 6.81
CA SER A 9 -2.70 2.64 7.26
C SER A 9 -1.53 1.73 6.90
N ILE A 10 -1.67 0.41 7.06
CA ILE A 10 -0.65 -0.57 6.66
C ILE A 10 -0.40 -0.51 5.14
N GLY A 11 -1.47 -0.49 4.35
CA GLY A 11 -1.37 -0.37 2.90
C GLY A 11 -0.63 0.91 2.48
N THR A 12 -1.00 2.06 3.07
CA THR A 12 -0.36 3.35 2.77
C THR A 12 1.12 3.37 3.18
N ILE A 13 1.45 2.96 4.40
CA ILE A 13 2.84 2.95 4.88
C ILE A 13 3.68 1.99 4.04
N GLY A 14 3.15 0.80 3.76
CA GLY A 14 3.81 -0.18 2.89
C GLY A 14 4.07 0.35 1.49
N MET A 15 3.10 1.06 0.90
CA MET A 15 3.25 1.67 -0.42
C MET A 15 4.33 2.75 -0.45
N VAL A 16 4.38 3.61 0.57
CA VAL A 16 5.39 4.69 0.67
C VAL A 16 6.78 4.10 0.83
N VAL A 17 6.96 3.14 1.74
CA VAL A 17 8.25 2.47 1.95
C VAL A 17 8.69 1.72 0.69
N ALA A 18 7.77 0.99 0.04
CA ALA A 18 8.05 0.31 -1.22
C ALA A 18 8.45 1.28 -2.32
N ALA A 19 7.79 2.43 -2.45
CA ALA A 19 8.13 3.42 -3.47
C ALA A 19 9.55 4.00 -3.26
N CYS A 20 9.89 4.36 -2.02
CA CYS A 20 11.25 4.82 -1.68
C CYS A 20 12.31 3.76 -2.00
N LEU A 21 12.03 2.50 -1.62
CA LEU A 21 12.94 1.40 -1.88
C LEU A 21 13.07 1.12 -3.38
N HIS A 22 11.96 1.17 -4.14
CA HIS A 22 11.96 0.99 -5.59
C HIS A 22 12.87 1.99 -6.29
N ILE A 23 12.72 3.28 -5.97
CA ILE A 23 13.54 4.35 -6.54
C ILE A 23 15.02 4.14 -6.21
N PHE A 24 15.32 3.77 -4.96
CA PHE A 24 16.69 3.52 -4.54
C PHE A 24 17.34 2.35 -5.29
N LEU A 25 16.66 1.21 -5.44
CA LEU A 25 17.23 0.07 -6.14
C LEU A 25 17.26 0.25 -7.66
N ALA A 26 16.21 0.84 -8.24
CA ALA A 26 16.12 1.06 -9.67
C ALA A 26 17.11 2.12 -10.15
N TRP A 27 17.25 3.22 -9.41
CA TRP A 27 18.07 4.34 -9.83
C TRP A 27 19.47 4.32 -9.22
N GLY A 28 19.60 3.94 -7.94
CA GLY A 28 20.90 3.86 -7.27
C GLY A 28 21.73 2.64 -7.69
N LEU A 29 21.08 1.50 -7.97
CA LEU A 29 21.76 0.24 -8.31
C LEU A 29 21.52 -0.23 -9.75
N SER A 30 20.66 0.44 -10.52
CA SER A 30 20.31 0.07 -11.92
C SER A 30 19.95 -1.40 -12.11
N LEU A 31 19.28 -2.01 -11.11
CA LEU A 31 18.89 -3.41 -11.16
C LEU A 31 17.66 -3.62 -12.05
N THR A 32 17.85 -4.32 -13.17
CA THR A 32 16.81 -4.55 -14.19
C THR A 32 15.64 -5.40 -13.69
N GLY A 33 15.86 -6.29 -12.71
CA GLY A 33 14.82 -7.18 -12.16
C GLY A 33 13.88 -6.54 -11.14
N VAL A 34 14.21 -5.35 -10.64
CA VAL A 34 13.49 -4.68 -9.55
C VAL A 34 12.05 -4.34 -9.94
N HIS A 35 11.80 -3.98 -11.21
CA HIS A 35 10.45 -3.61 -11.63
C HIS A 35 9.45 -4.78 -11.49
N MET A 36 9.87 -6.01 -11.80
CA MET A 36 9.01 -7.20 -11.68
C MET A 36 8.71 -7.53 -10.21
N SER A 37 9.72 -7.49 -9.34
CA SER A 37 9.53 -7.74 -7.91
C SER A 37 8.62 -6.69 -7.25
N PHE A 38 8.78 -5.42 -7.62
CA PHE A 38 7.97 -4.34 -7.06
C PHE A 38 6.54 -4.30 -7.62
N MET A 39 6.28 -4.82 -8.82
CA MET A 39 4.91 -5.00 -9.31
C MET A 39 4.08 -5.91 -8.40
N VAL A 40 4.67 -7.01 -7.92
CA VAL A 40 4.01 -7.90 -6.96
C VAL A 40 3.75 -7.18 -5.63
N LEU A 41 4.76 -6.44 -5.15
CA LEU A 41 4.67 -5.70 -3.89
C LEU A 41 3.60 -4.60 -3.93
N TYR A 42 3.53 -3.82 -5.01
CA TYR A 42 2.50 -2.80 -5.20
C TYR A 42 1.11 -3.40 -5.31
N THR A 43 0.97 -4.56 -5.95
CA THR A 43 -0.32 -5.27 -6.03
C THR A 43 -0.79 -5.70 -4.64
N LEU A 44 0.12 -6.27 -3.83
CA LEU A 44 -0.15 -6.66 -2.44
C LEU A 44 -0.61 -5.47 -1.58
N PHE A 45 0.15 -4.38 -1.58
CA PHE A 45 -0.20 -3.19 -0.80
C PHE A 45 -1.49 -2.53 -1.29
N SER A 46 -1.75 -2.54 -2.61
CA SER A 46 -3.00 -2.03 -3.17
C SER A 46 -4.21 -2.85 -2.68
N GLY A 47 -4.05 -4.17 -2.54
CA GLY A 47 -5.05 -5.03 -1.91
C GLY A 47 -5.34 -4.63 -0.46
N PHE A 48 -4.31 -4.35 0.33
CA PHE A 48 -4.48 -3.85 1.70
C PHE A 48 -5.17 -2.48 1.76
N LEU A 49 -4.85 -1.57 0.84
CA LEU A 49 -5.53 -0.29 0.70
C LEU A 49 -7.01 -0.46 0.36
N MET A 50 -7.34 -1.27 -0.65
CA MET A 50 -8.73 -1.55 -1.04
C MET A 50 -9.52 -2.17 0.11
N MET A 51 -8.94 -3.14 0.81
CA MET A 51 -9.57 -3.80 1.95
C MET A 51 -9.74 -2.82 3.12
N GLY A 52 -8.74 -1.97 3.38
CA GLY A 52 -8.81 -0.91 4.37
C GLY A 52 -9.93 0.10 4.07
N VAL A 53 -10.10 0.52 2.81
CA VAL A 53 -11.19 1.40 2.40
C VAL A 53 -12.54 0.70 2.55
N ALA A 54 -12.68 -0.53 2.06
CA ALA A 54 -13.93 -1.29 2.14
C ALA A 54 -14.40 -1.48 3.58
N LEU A 55 -13.49 -1.86 4.49
CA LEU A 55 -13.80 -2.03 5.92
C LEU A 55 -14.10 -0.69 6.61
N THR A 56 -13.40 0.39 6.23
CA THR A 56 -13.70 1.72 6.75
C THR A 56 -15.10 2.16 6.33
N LEU A 57 -15.47 1.99 5.06
CA LEU A 57 -16.81 2.31 4.55
C LEU A 57 -17.90 1.47 5.21
N LYS A 58 -17.66 0.16 5.40
CA LYS A 58 -18.58 -0.72 6.14
C LYS A 58 -18.80 -0.24 7.57
N ALA A 59 -17.72 0.05 8.30
CA ALA A 59 -17.81 0.55 9.67
C ALA A 59 -18.51 1.92 9.77
N GLN A 60 -18.32 2.80 8.78
CA GLN A 60 -19.03 4.08 8.72
C GLN A 60 -20.52 3.91 8.42
N LYS A 61 -20.89 2.92 7.60
CA LYS A 61 -22.29 2.60 7.32
C LYS A 61 -23.00 1.98 8.52
N GLU A 62 -22.31 1.16 9.31
CA GLU A 62 -22.88 0.53 10.52
C GLU A 62 -22.99 1.50 11.71
N ALA A 63 -22.27 2.61 11.69
CA ALA A 63 -22.30 3.63 12.74
C ALA A 63 -23.33 4.76 12.51
N ASN A 64 -24.10 4.70 11.42
CA ASN A 64 -25.12 5.68 11.02
C ASN A 64 -26.49 4.97 10.94
#